data_AF-A0A3C0DVB9-F1
#
_entry.id   AF-A0A3C0DVB9-F1
#
_cell.length_a   1.000
_cell.length_b   1.000
_cell.length_c   1.000
_cell.angle_alpha   90.00
_cell.angle_beta   90.00
_cell.angle_gamma   90.00
#
_symmetry.space_group_name_H-M   'P 1'
#
loop_
_entity.id
_entity.type
_entity.pdbx_description
1 polymer ?
#
loop_
_entity_poly.entity_id
_entity_poly.type
_entity_poly.pdbx_seq_one_letter_code
_entity_poly.pdbx_strand_id
1 'polypeptide(L)'
;RRLIDEGFELAKKLIDENSNKLDLIANALLEYETLDGKQVEDIVRTGKFTPTELPHDIDPPSGADTSTPTPDIPKNDKPKLDGGLGDPSPATV
;
A
#
# COMPACT_ATOMS: atom_id res chain seq x y z
N ARG A 1 26.05 31.15 6.50
CA ARG A 1 25.43 31.29 5.16
C ARG A 1 26.16 30.45 4.12
N ARG A 2 27.49 30.55 4.02
CA ARG A 2 28.36 29.74 3.14
C ARG A 2 27.95 28.27 2.95
N LEU A 3 27.82 27.47 4.02
CA LEU A 3 27.46 26.04 3.88
C LEU A 3 26.09 25.80 3.24
N ILE A 4 25.12 26.69 3.49
CA ILE A 4 23.77 26.61 2.92
C ILE A 4 23.85 26.93 1.43
N ASP A 5 24.56 28.00 1.09
CA ASP A 5 24.71 28.45 -0.30
C ASP A 5 25.46 27.37 -1.13
N GLU A 6 26.54 26.81 -0.59
CA GLU A 6 27.30 25.72 -1.22
C GLU A 6 26.45 24.45 -1.39
N GLY A 7 25.69 24.06 -0.36
CA GLY A 7 24.80 22.90 -0.43
C GLY A 7 23.67 23.10 -1.44
N PHE A 8 23.09 24.31 -1.51
CA PHE A 8 22.05 24.65 -2.47
C PHE A 8 22.58 24.59 -3.90
N GLU A 9 23.73 25.22 -4.19
CA GLU A 9 24.31 25.21 -5.54
C GLU A 9 24.71 23.80 -5.97
N LEU A 10 25.23 22.98 -5.05
CA LEU A 10 25.51 21.56 -5.34
C LEU A 10 24.23 20.80 -5.68
N ALA A 11 23.18 20.93 -4.86
CA ALA A 11 21.91 20.25 -5.09
C ALA A 11 21.28 20.68 -6.42
N LYS A 12 21.26 21.98 -6.70
CA LYS A 12 20.76 22.55 -7.95
C LYS A 12 21.53 21.98 -9.15
N LYS A 13 22.86 22.01 -9.10
CA LYS A 13 23.71 21.45 -10.16
C LYS A 13 23.40 19.96 -10.41
N LEU A 14 23.29 19.16 -9.35
CA LEU A 14 22.98 17.73 -9.48
C LEU A 14 21.61 17.49 -10.12
N ILE A 15 20.60 18.29 -9.75
CA ILE A 15 19.25 18.20 -10.32
C ILE A 15 19.27 18.62 -11.79
N ASP A 16 19.89 19.75 -12.12
CA ASP A 16 19.97 20.28 -13.50
C ASP A 16 20.68 19.29 -14.44
N GLU A 17 21.80 18.70 -13.99
CA GLU A 17 22.56 17.68 -14.74
C GLU A 17 21.78 16.37 -14.94
N ASN A 18 20.78 16.08 -14.10
CA ASN A 18 19.96 14.87 -14.15
C ASN A 18 18.47 15.17 -14.40
N SER A 19 18.18 16.29 -15.07
CA SER A 19 16.81 16.77 -15.33
C SER A 19 15.93 15.71 -15.99
N ASN A 20 16.48 14.91 -16.90
CA ASN A 20 15.77 13.79 -17.53
C ASN A 20 15.26 12.73 -16.53
N LYS A 21 16.01 12.49 -15.44
CA LYS A 21 15.61 11.53 -14.40
C LYS A 21 14.57 12.14 -13.48
N LEU A 22 14.67 13.44 -13.20
CA LEU A 22 13.63 14.19 -12.48
C LEU A 22 12.31 14.13 -13.25
N ASP A 23 12.36 14.38 -14.57
CA ASP A 23 11.18 14.30 -15.44
C ASP A 23 10.55 12.91 -15.43
N LEU A 24 11.38 11.84 -15.42
CA LEU A 24 10.87 10.46 -15.30
C LEU A 24 10.15 10.23 -13.97
N ILE A 25 10.72 10.67 -12.85
CA ILE A 25 10.08 10.54 -11.52
C ILE A 25 8.77 11.35 -11.48
N ALA A 26 8.77 12.57 -12.01
CA ALA A 26 7.60 13.43 -12.05
C ALA A 26 6.47 12.81 -12.88
N ASN A 27 6.77 12.32 -14.09
CA ASN A 27 5.78 11.66 -14.94
C ASN A 27 5.27 10.36 -14.31
N ALA A 28 6.15 9.56 -13.70
CA ALA A 28 5.73 8.36 -12.98
C ALA A 28 4.77 8.71 -11.83
N LEU A 29 4.98 9.81 -11.10
CA LEU A 29 4.06 10.24 -10.03
C LEU A 29 2.71 10.80 -10.53
N LEU A 30 2.60 11.15 -11.82
CA LEU A 30 1.31 11.50 -12.42
C LEU A 30 0.49 10.24 -12.75
N GLU A 31 1.15 9.15 -13.10
CA GLU A 31 0.52 7.86 -13.41
C GLU A 31 0.28 7.01 -12.16
N TYR A 32 1.21 7.05 -11.21
CA TYR A 32 1.22 6.28 -9.96
C TYR A 32 1.22 7.24 -8.77
N GLU A 33 0.24 7.11 -7.87
CA GLU A 33 0.12 7.99 -6.70
C GLU A 33 1.37 8.01 -5.81
N THR A 34 2.07 6.86 -5.73
CA THR A 34 3.27 6.70 -4.92
C THR A 34 4.32 5.87 -5.64
N LEU A 35 5.59 6.08 -5.28
CA LEU A 35 6.73 5.27 -5.72
C LEU A 35 7.45 4.72 -4.49
N ASP A 36 7.86 3.46 -4.55
CA ASP A 36 8.76 2.87 -3.56
C ASP A 36 10.20 3.35 -3.76
N GLY A 37 11.00 3.32 -2.69
CA GLY A 37 12.40 3.75 -2.71
C GLY A 37 13.24 3.01 -3.76
N LYS A 38 12.98 1.72 -3.98
CA LYS A 38 13.65 0.94 -5.03
C LYS A 38 13.35 1.45 -6.43
N GLN A 39 12.10 1.83 -6.70
CA GLN A 39 11.70 2.34 -8.00
C GLN A 39 12.38 3.67 -8.32
N VAL A 40 12.49 4.55 -7.30
CA VAL A 40 13.23 5.81 -7.43
C VAL A 40 14.72 5.54 -7.62
N GLU A 41 15.32 4.62 -6.86
CA GLU A 41 16.73 4.24 -7.02
C GLU A 41 17.01 3.72 -8.44
N ASP A 42 16.14 2.87 -8.97
CA ASP A 42 16.26 2.32 -10.32
C ASP A 42 16.22 3.42 -11.39
N ILE A 43 15.32 4.40 -11.27
CA ILE A 43 15.30 5.56 -12.17
C ILE A 43 16.61 6.35 -12.05
N VAL A 44 17.09 6.61 -10.83
CA VAL A 44 18.30 7.41 -10.61
C VAL A 44 19.54 6.73 -11.19
N ARG A 45 19.66 5.41 -11.05
CA ARG A 45 20.83 4.64 -11.49
C ARG A 45 20.79 4.28 -12.96
N THR A 46 19.62 3.88 -13.48
CA THR A 46 19.49 3.32 -14.83
C THR A 46 18.88 4.29 -15.83
N GLY A 47 18.20 5.35 -15.36
CA GLY A 47 17.44 6.26 -16.22
C GLY A 47 16.18 5.63 -16.81
N LYS A 48 15.66 4.56 -16.19
CA LYS A 48 14.46 3.85 -16.63
C LYS A 48 13.54 3.60 -15.44
N PHE A 49 12.24 3.70 -15.68
CA PHE A 49 11.22 3.31 -14.71
C PHE A 49 10.71 1.90 -15.03
N THR A 50 10.66 1.04 -14.01
CA THR A 50 10.07 -0.30 -14.10
C THR A 50 8.93 -0.37 -13.08
N PRO A 51 7.67 -0.39 -13.50
CA PRO A 51 6.55 -0.57 -12.59
C PRO A 51 6.67 -1.92 -11.89
N THR A 52 6.43 -1.96 -10.58
CA THR A 52 6.27 -3.22 -9.86
C THR A 52 4.95 -3.84 -10.28
N GLU A 53 4.94 -5.15 -10.58
CA GLU A 53 3.70 -5.88 -10.85
C GLU A 53 2.77 -5.75 -9.65
N LEU A 54 1.53 -5.32 -9.89
CA LEU A 54 0.49 -5.42 -8.88
C LEU A 54 0.36 -6.90 -8.50
N PRO A 55 0.26 -7.24 -7.20
CA PRO A 55 0.00 -8.62 -6.82
C PRO A 55 -1.25 -9.07 -7.57
N HIS A 56 -1.13 -10.13 -8.36
CA HIS A 56 -2.26 -10.73 -9.04
C HIS A 56 -3.32 -11.03 -7.99
N ASP A 57 -4.57 -10.63 -8.26
CA ASP A 57 -5.72 -11.14 -7.51
C ASP A 57 -5.61 -12.66 -7.56
N ILE A 58 -5.23 -13.26 -6.43
CA ILE A 58 -5.22 -14.71 -6.31
C ILE A 58 -6.70 -15.09 -6.36
N ASP A 59 -7.11 -15.67 -7.49
CA ASP A 59 -8.45 -16.23 -7.63
C ASP A 59 -8.77 -17.03 -6.36
N PRO A 60 -9.92 -16.80 -5.72
CA PRO A 60 -10.28 -17.56 -4.54
C PRO A 60 -10.19 -19.06 -4.90
N PRO A 61 -9.58 -19.90 -4.05
CA PRO A 61 -9.40 -21.31 -4.37
C PRO A 61 -10.76 -21.90 -4.72
N SER A 62 -10.88 -22.37 -5.98
CA SER A 62 -12.08 -23.04 -6.46
C SER A 62 -12.33 -24.26 -5.56
N GLY A 63 -13.47 -24.25 -4.89
CA GLY A 63 -13.83 -25.24 -3.88
C GLY A 63 -13.70 -26.66 -4.41
N ALA A 64 -12.75 -27.40 -3.86
CA ALA A 64 -12.77 -28.85 -3.85
C ALA A 64 -12.74 -29.27 -2.38
N ASP A 65 -13.87 -29.79 -1.92
CA ASP A 65 -14.03 -30.41 -0.61
C ASP A 65 -12.92 -31.44 -0.39
N THR A 66 -12.17 -31.33 0.71
CA THR A 66 -11.80 -32.49 1.54
C THR A 66 -11.09 -32.04 2.82
N SER A 67 -11.48 -32.71 3.90
CA SER A 67 -11.25 -32.39 5.30
C SER A 67 -9.79 -32.38 5.73
N THR A 68 -9.41 -31.36 6.50
CA THR A 68 -8.29 -31.43 7.46
C THR A 68 -8.73 -30.83 8.79
N PRO A 69 -8.58 -31.55 9.93
CA PRO A 69 -9.06 -31.10 11.22
C PRO A 69 -8.17 -29.98 11.79
N THR A 70 -8.77 -28.82 12.11
CA THR A 70 -8.09 -27.72 12.81
C THR A 70 -8.01 -27.98 14.32
N PRO A 71 -6.81 -27.96 14.93
CA PRO A 71 -6.66 -27.81 16.38
C PRO A 71 -6.92 -26.36 16.80
N ASP A 72 -7.70 -26.21 17.87
CA ASP A 72 -8.17 -24.96 18.49
C ASP A 72 -7.06 -23.98 18.89
N ILE A 73 -7.18 -22.71 18.45
CA ILE A 73 -6.63 -21.54 19.16
C ILE A 73 -7.66 -20.40 19.11
N PRO A 74 -8.00 -19.74 20.24
CA PRO A 74 -9.25 -19.00 20.40
C PRO A 74 -9.16 -17.57 19.84
N LYS A 75 -10.17 -17.17 19.05
CA LYS A 75 -10.40 -15.76 18.70
C LYS A 75 -10.96 -15.04 19.91
N ASN A 76 -10.13 -14.20 20.54
CA ASN A 76 -10.60 -13.22 21.51
C ASN A 76 -11.18 -12.01 20.78
N ASP A 77 -12.44 -12.13 20.36
CA ASP A 77 -13.23 -10.98 19.93
C ASP A 77 -13.68 -10.21 21.17
N LYS A 78 -13.37 -8.91 21.21
CA LYS A 78 -13.94 -8.00 22.22
C LYS A 78 -15.48 -7.92 22.05
N PRO A 79 -16.22 -7.75 23.15
CA PRO A 79 -17.58 -8.25 23.28
C PRO A 79 -18.63 -7.26 22.77
N LYS A 80 -19.67 -7.77 22.11
CA LYS A 80 -20.91 -7.02 21.89
C LYS A 80 -22.00 -7.62 22.77
N LEU A 81 -22.58 -6.74 23.59
CA LEU A 81 -23.45 -7.02 24.72
C LEU A 81 -24.72 -7.77 24.29
N ASP A 82 -25.07 -8.73 25.14
CA ASP A 82 -26.21 -9.64 25.11
C ASP A 82 -27.55 -8.91 24.95
N GLY A 83 -28.25 -9.21 23.85
CA GLY A 83 -29.62 -8.77 23.57
C GLY A 83 -30.61 -9.62 24.35
N GLY A 84 -30.50 -9.61 25.67
CA GLY A 84 -31.42 -10.29 26.58
C GLY A 84 -32.36 -9.30 27.25
N LEU A 85 -33.54 -9.05 26.67
CA LEU A 85 -34.75 -8.71 27.43
C LEU A 85 -36.03 -8.83 26.60
N GLY A 86 -36.72 -9.97 26.76
CA GLY A 86 -38.19 -10.07 26.84
C GLY A 86 -39.01 -9.89 25.56
N ASP A 87 -39.66 -10.98 25.13
CA ASP A 87 -40.88 -10.93 24.31
C ASP A 87 -42.01 -10.19 25.07
N PRO A 88 -42.80 -9.35 24.37
CA PRO A 88 -44.22 -9.28 24.66
C PRO A 88 -45.07 -9.75 23.47
N SER A 89 -45.94 -10.72 23.75
CA SER A 89 -47.02 -11.24 22.91
C SER A 89 -47.97 -10.12 22.41
N PRO A 90 -48.55 -10.21 21.20
CA PRO A 90 -49.48 -9.20 20.70
C PRO A 90 -50.86 -9.39 21.34
N ALA A 91 -51.43 -8.32 21.91
CA ALA A 91 -52.84 -8.28 22.24
C ALA A 91 -53.63 -7.87 20.99
N THR A 92 -54.50 -8.77 20.52
CA THR A 92 -55.55 -8.49 19.53
C THR A 92 -56.71 -7.77 20.23
N VAL A 93 -57.23 -6.70 19.58
CA VAL A 93 -58.42 -5.85 19.82
C VAL A 93 -59.18 -6.02 21.14
#